data_AF-A0A1Q3X1T0-F1
#
_entry.id   AF-A0A1Q3X1T0-F1
#
_cell.length_a   1.000
_cell.length_b   1.000
_cell.length_c   1.000
_cell.angle_alpha   90.00
_cell.angle_beta   90.00
_cell.angle_gamma   90.00
#
_symmetry.space_group_name_H-M   'P 1'
#
loop_
_entity.id
_entity.type
_entity.pdbx_description
1 polymer ?
#
loop_
_entity_poly.entity_id
_entity_poly.type
_entity_poly.pdbx_seq_one_letter_code
_entity_poly.pdbx_strand_id
1 'polypeptide(L)'
;MGCSPYLIDWLTMRLPISAQSHPALYARVAAFSGHIVSCDSSGEVVWIKRTLDIDALRSDSPGLYWQLTGDGKTDVLVIGASPASLEHGFNVWGSLDINHCAKVLIDHASRCLQLLLPDVYHWQCRRIDVTANYALPDAASVKHALAQLLVSAGARRRPSSHNRGGDTVYWNPGSDLSKGKAYHKGPQVQHLWKKNKLQTLPENVGLLDQVIRLEHTRGAKWFRRLEEAGKRWQDLNEEALIALHNDFFVPLIADGIEVKNMERDHILKAIMTANECSENQARAAFSTYRNIRADGYEVTKDSMSRRTFTHHQTLLRRAGISDQHLRDAIVIPFPRVRFDLARPVANWDDIRRVA
;
A
#
# COMPACT_ATOMS: atom_id res chain seq x y z
N MET A 1 11.14 -24.31 0.23
CA MET A 1 9.85 -23.64 -0.04
C MET A 1 10.17 -22.16 -0.23
N GLY A 2 9.78 -21.57 -1.36
CA GLY A 2 10.01 -20.14 -1.60
C GLY A 2 9.19 -19.30 -0.61
N CYS A 3 9.74 -18.18 -0.16
CA CYS A 3 8.99 -17.22 0.65
C CYS A 3 7.85 -16.65 -0.22
N SER A 4 6.61 -16.63 0.30
CA SER A 4 5.50 -16.01 -0.41
C SER A 4 5.74 -14.50 -0.53
N PRO A 5 5.51 -13.87 -1.70
CA PRO A 5 5.62 -12.42 -1.84
C PRO A 5 4.39 -11.67 -1.33
N TYR A 6 3.41 -12.39 -0.78
CA TYR A 6 2.20 -11.86 -0.19
C TYR A 6 2.21 -12.06 1.33
N LEU A 7 1.58 -11.14 2.05
CA LEU A 7 1.34 -11.27 3.49
C LEU A 7 -0.05 -10.75 3.89
N ILE A 8 -0.53 -11.21 5.05
CA ILE A 8 -1.59 -10.51 5.78
C ILE A 8 -0.94 -9.35 6.54
N ASP A 9 -1.13 -8.13 6.03
CA ASP A 9 -0.56 -6.91 6.60
C ASP A 9 -1.36 -6.39 7.79
N TRP A 10 -2.66 -6.67 7.84
CA TRP A 10 -3.54 -6.33 8.94
C TRP A 10 -4.69 -7.34 9.07
N LEU A 11 -5.05 -7.65 10.32
CA LEU A 11 -6.19 -8.48 10.67
C LEU A 11 -6.98 -7.79 11.80
N THR A 12 -8.31 -7.66 11.66
CA THR A 12 -9.20 -7.28 12.76
C THR A 12 -10.14 -8.45 13.08
N MET A 13 -10.16 -8.88 14.34
CA MET A 13 -11.02 -9.95 14.83
C MET A 13 -11.89 -9.50 16.00
N ARG A 14 -13.02 -10.18 16.17
CA ARG A 14 -14.01 -9.94 17.21
C ARG A 14 -14.39 -11.23 17.92
N LEU A 15 -14.38 -11.19 19.24
CA LEU A 15 -14.87 -12.25 20.11
C LEU A 15 -16.11 -11.74 20.85
N PRO A 16 -17.30 -12.28 20.55
CA PRO A 16 -18.49 -12.04 21.36
C PRO A 16 -18.27 -12.60 22.76
N ILE A 17 -18.48 -11.77 23.78
CA ILE A 17 -18.32 -12.12 25.19
C ILE A 17 -19.54 -11.66 25.99
N SER A 18 -19.80 -12.36 27.09
CA SER A 18 -20.80 -11.94 28.07
C SER A 18 -20.38 -12.40 29.46
N ALA A 19 -20.93 -11.78 30.50
CA ALA A 19 -20.73 -12.23 31.87
C ALA A 19 -21.15 -13.69 32.08
N GLN A 20 -22.09 -14.20 31.28
CA GLN A 20 -22.58 -15.59 31.35
C GLN A 20 -21.68 -16.57 30.60
N SER A 21 -21.22 -16.20 29.40
CA SER A 21 -20.41 -17.09 28.54
C SER A 21 -18.92 -17.05 28.89
N HIS A 22 -18.42 -15.92 29.37
CA HIS A 22 -17.00 -15.70 29.64
C HIS A 22 -16.78 -14.82 30.89
N PRO A 23 -17.22 -15.26 32.10
CA PRO A 23 -17.25 -14.42 33.29
C PRO A 23 -15.88 -13.83 33.68
N ALA A 24 -14.81 -14.62 33.65
CA ALA A 24 -13.46 -14.17 34.01
C ALA A 24 -12.87 -13.18 33.00
N LEU A 25 -13.07 -13.45 31.70
CA LEU A 25 -12.67 -12.54 30.63
C LEU A 25 -13.44 -11.24 30.74
N TYR A 26 -14.78 -11.34 30.85
CA TYR A 26 -15.69 -10.20 30.97
C TYR A 26 -15.32 -9.30 32.14
N ALA A 27 -15.14 -9.86 33.34
CA ALA A 27 -14.79 -9.09 34.53
C ALA A 27 -13.46 -8.31 34.35
N ARG A 28 -12.48 -8.92 33.69
CA ARG A 28 -11.17 -8.30 33.48
C ARG A 28 -11.18 -7.24 32.38
N VAL A 29 -11.94 -7.45 31.30
CA VAL A 29 -12.01 -6.47 30.20
C VAL A 29 -13.01 -5.34 30.46
N ALA A 30 -14.06 -5.57 31.27
CA ALA A 30 -15.08 -4.57 31.59
C ALA A 30 -14.49 -3.32 32.28
N ALA A 31 -13.42 -3.48 33.05
CA ALA A 31 -12.68 -2.36 33.66
C ALA A 31 -12.07 -1.40 32.62
N PHE A 32 -11.94 -1.84 31.36
CA PHE A 32 -11.37 -1.09 30.24
C PHE A 32 -12.43 -0.68 29.19
N SER A 33 -13.73 -0.80 29.52
CA SER A 33 -14.81 -0.50 28.58
C SER A 33 -14.73 0.96 28.06
N GLY A 34 -14.91 1.13 26.75
CA GLY A 34 -14.81 2.44 26.09
C GLY A 34 -13.37 2.97 25.93
N HIS A 35 -12.35 2.13 26.13
CA HIS A 35 -10.95 2.46 25.90
C HIS A 35 -10.36 1.64 24.75
N ILE A 36 -9.41 2.24 24.03
CA ILE A 36 -8.46 1.52 23.20
C ILE A 36 -7.13 1.49 23.93
N VAL A 37 -6.54 0.31 23.98
CA VAL A 37 -5.21 0.10 24.55
C VAL A 37 -4.26 -0.30 23.43
N SER A 38 -3.09 0.35 23.39
CA SER A 38 -1.99 -0.01 22.49
C SER A 38 -0.87 -0.62 23.31
N CYS A 39 -0.41 -1.80 22.91
CA CYS A 39 0.67 -2.53 23.54
C CYS A 39 1.82 -2.74 22.53
N ASP A 40 3.06 -2.73 23.00
CA ASP A 40 4.21 -3.07 22.14
C ASP A 40 4.36 -4.59 21.94
N SER A 41 5.41 -5.03 21.25
CA SER A 41 5.64 -6.45 20.96
C SER A 41 5.97 -7.32 22.19
N SER A 42 6.28 -6.72 23.33
CA SER A 42 6.45 -7.43 24.60
C SER A 42 5.13 -7.61 25.36
N GLY A 43 4.10 -6.84 24.99
CA GLY A 43 2.80 -6.79 25.63
C GLY A 43 2.65 -5.67 26.67
N GLU A 44 3.70 -4.86 26.85
CA GLU A 44 3.66 -3.68 27.71
C GLU A 44 2.78 -2.58 27.12
N VAL A 45 2.00 -1.91 27.98
CA VAL A 45 1.06 -0.87 27.55
C VAL A 45 1.81 0.41 27.18
N VAL A 46 1.68 0.83 25.93
CA VAL A 46 2.32 2.05 25.40
C VAL A 46 1.45 3.28 25.68
N TRP A 47 0.13 3.18 25.46
CA TRP A 47 -0.82 4.26 25.75
C TRP A 47 -2.29 3.77 25.76
N ILE A 48 -3.18 4.59 26.32
CA ILE A 48 -4.64 4.37 26.41
C ILE A 48 -5.40 5.61 25.89
N LYS A 49 -6.45 5.42 25.06
CA LYS A 49 -7.30 6.52 24.55
C LYS A 49 -8.79 6.19 24.68
N ARG A 50 -9.63 7.19 25.00
CA ARG A 50 -11.10 7.07 24.94
C ARG A 50 -11.59 7.12 23.48
N THR A 51 -12.25 6.04 23.08
CA THR A 51 -12.93 5.73 21.80
C THR A 51 -12.34 6.30 20.50
N LEU A 52 -11.76 5.41 19.68
CA LEU A 52 -11.46 5.58 18.25
C LEU A 52 -12.04 4.35 17.50
N ASP A 53 -12.13 4.39 16.18
CA ASP A 53 -12.53 3.24 15.36
C ASP A 53 -11.31 2.34 15.04
N ILE A 54 -11.24 1.13 15.61
CA ILE A 54 -10.17 0.14 15.31
C ILE A 54 -10.14 -0.21 13.82
N ASP A 55 -11.30 -0.26 13.16
CA ASP A 55 -11.36 -0.59 11.72
C ASP A 55 -10.78 0.55 10.86
N ALA A 56 -10.65 1.75 11.42
CA ALA A 56 -9.98 2.91 10.80
C ALA A 56 -8.48 3.02 11.13
N LEU A 57 -7.93 2.13 11.97
CA LEU A 57 -6.48 2.11 12.22
C LEU A 57 -5.70 1.77 10.94
N ARG A 58 -4.57 2.45 10.79
CA ARG A 58 -3.65 2.22 9.67
C ARG A 58 -2.82 0.98 9.95
N SER A 59 -2.52 0.20 8.91
CA SER A 59 -1.70 -1.03 9.02
C SER A 59 -0.25 -0.78 9.45
N ASP A 60 0.19 0.47 9.44
CA ASP A 60 1.51 0.91 9.91
C ASP A 60 1.55 1.32 11.38
N SER A 61 0.44 1.15 12.08
CA SER A 61 0.35 1.36 13.52
C SER A 61 1.01 0.17 14.21
N PRO A 62 2.14 0.35 14.92
CA PRO A 62 2.86 -0.75 15.53
C PRO A 62 2.16 -1.23 16.81
N GLY A 63 2.20 -2.54 17.05
CA GLY A 63 1.69 -3.17 18.26
C GLY A 63 0.27 -3.73 18.14
N LEU A 64 -0.22 -4.28 19.24
CA LEU A 64 -1.57 -4.82 19.34
C LEU A 64 -2.54 -3.74 19.82
N TYR A 65 -3.67 -3.61 19.13
CA TYR A 65 -4.77 -2.74 19.51
C TYR A 65 -5.98 -3.56 19.90
N TRP A 66 -6.63 -3.18 20.99
CA TRP A 66 -7.86 -3.82 21.41
C TRP A 66 -8.83 -2.87 22.12
N GLN A 67 -10.12 -3.20 22.05
CA GLN A 67 -11.20 -2.48 22.73
C GLN A 67 -12.33 -3.44 23.12
N LEU A 68 -13.08 -3.05 24.15
CA LEU A 68 -14.38 -3.63 24.46
C LEU A 68 -15.48 -2.69 23.96
N THR A 69 -16.39 -3.20 23.13
CA THR A 69 -17.54 -2.47 22.61
C THR A 69 -18.81 -3.31 22.69
N GLY A 70 -19.96 -2.69 22.93
CA GLY A 70 -21.25 -3.37 22.95
C GLY A 70 -22.07 -3.02 21.70
N ASP A 71 -22.75 -4.01 21.13
CA ASP A 71 -23.74 -3.80 20.05
C ASP A 71 -25.18 -3.64 20.58
N GLY A 72 -25.32 -3.51 21.90
CA GLY A 72 -26.59 -3.43 22.62
C GLY A 72 -27.18 -4.80 23.00
N LYS A 73 -26.61 -5.91 22.53
CA LYS A 73 -27.03 -7.28 22.88
C LYS A 73 -25.90 -8.12 23.48
N THR A 74 -24.69 -7.91 22.99
CA THR A 74 -23.47 -8.61 23.40
C THR A 74 -22.31 -7.64 23.46
N ASP A 75 -21.46 -7.82 24.47
CA ASP A 75 -20.19 -7.13 24.50
C ASP A 75 -19.19 -7.90 23.63
N VAL A 76 -18.28 -7.18 23.00
CA VAL A 76 -17.39 -7.73 21.99
C VAL A 76 -15.98 -7.22 22.27
N LEU A 77 -15.06 -8.17 22.48
CA LEU A 77 -13.64 -7.88 22.47
C LEU A 77 -13.18 -7.81 21.01
N VAL A 78 -12.70 -6.64 20.59
CA VAL A 78 -12.14 -6.43 19.26
C VAL A 78 -10.63 -6.32 19.39
N ILE A 79 -9.89 -7.08 18.59
CA ILE A 79 -8.42 -7.01 18.48
C ILE A 79 -8.04 -6.72 17.03
N GLY A 80 -7.03 -5.88 16.83
CA GLY A 80 -6.54 -5.50 15.51
C GLY A 80 -5.04 -5.23 15.51
N ALA A 81 -4.32 -5.84 14.58
CA ALA A 81 -2.88 -5.63 14.43
C ALA A 81 -2.37 -6.13 13.06
N SER A 82 -1.12 -5.80 12.78
CA SER A 82 -0.31 -6.46 11.75
C SER A 82 0.37 -7.71 12.36
N PRO A 83 0.03 -8.95 11.92
CA PRO A 83 0.68 -10.17 12.42
C PRO A 83 2.21 -10.13 12.25
N ALA A 84 2.67 -9.73 11.07
CA ALA A 84 4.09 -9.56 10.76
C ALA A 84 4.79 -8.59 11.72
N SER A 85 4.14 -7.47 12.07
CA SER A 85 4.71 -6.52 13.03
C SER A 85 4.80 -7.10 14.43
N LEU A 86 3.82 -7.92 14.85
CA LEU A 86 3.85 -8.55 16.17
C LEU A 86 4.92 -9.63 16.28
N GLU A 87 5.15 -10.41 15.22
CA GLU A 87 6.15 -11.49 15.21
C GLU A 87 7.57 -10.99 14.94
N HIS A 88 7.73 -10.02 14.04
CA HIS A 88 9.04 -9.64 13.49
C HIS A 88 9.42 -8.19 13.80
N GLY A 89 8.51 -7.39 14.36
CA GLY A 89 8.74 -5.97 14.64
C GLY A 89 8.64 -5.06 13.41
N PHE A 90 8.31 -5.58 12.23
CA PHE A 90 8.08 -4.80 11.00
C PHE A 90 7.18 -5.57 10.01
N ASN A 91 6.39 -4.85 9.19
CA ASN A 91 5.40 -5.46 8.28
C ASN A 91 5.84 -5.53 6.81
N VAL A 92 7.13 -5.73 6.51
CA VAL A 92 7.58 -5.83 5.11
C VAL A 92 7.34 -7.24 4.57
N TRP A 93 7.64 -8.25 5.38
CA TRP A 93 7.50 -9.68 5.08
C TRP A 93 6.63 -10.33 6.16
N GLY A 94 5.93 -11.41 5.83
CA GLY A 94 5.07 -12.10 6.79
C GLY A 94 4.40 -13.33 6.20
N SER A 95 3.51 -13.92 6.98
CA SER A 95 2.71 -15.09 6.58
C SER A 95 1.43 -14.67 5.84
N LEU A 96 0.94 -15.58 4.99
CA LEU A 96 -0.40 -15.51 4.41
C LEU A 96 -1.34 -16.59 4.99
N ASP A 97 -0.83 -17.48 5.84
CA ASP A 97 -1.66 -18.43 6.59
C ASP A 97 -2.51 -17.64 7.59
N ILE A 98 -3.81 -17.61 7.33
CA ILE A 98 -4.79 -16.86 8.09
C ILE A 98 -4.97 -17.39 9.52
N ASN A 99 -4.84 -18.71 9.73
CA ASN A 99 -4.99 -19.31 11.04
C ASN A 99 -3.74 -19.05 11.89
N HIS A 100 -2.56 -19.14 11.29
CA HIS A 100 -1.31 -18.70 11.91
C HIS A 100 -1.38 -17.22 12.31
N CYS A 101 -1.75 -16.34 11.37
CA CYS A 101 -1.85 -14.91 11.62
C CYS A 101 -2.87 -14.57 12.71
N ALA A 102 -4.02 -15.24 12.74
CA ALA A 102 -5.00 -15.09 13.80
C ALA A 102 -4.45 -15.55 15.16
N LYS A 103 -3.78 -16.70 15.19
CA LYS A 103 -3.16 -17.24 16.41
C LYS A 103 -2.12 -16.27 16.98
N VAL A 104 -1.30 -15.65 16.14
CA VAL A 104 -0.35 -14.60 16.55
C VAL A 104 -1.05 -13.48 17.31
N LEU A 105 -2.16 -12.96 16.77
CA LEU A 105 -2.94 -11.90 17.42
C LEU A 105 -3.54 -12.37 18.74
N ILE A 106 -4.11 -13.58 18.77
CA ILE A 106 -4.76 -14.17 19.97
C ILE A 106 -3.73 -14.42 21.07
N ASP A 107 -2.57 -15.00 20.75
CA ASP A 107 -1.51 -15.30 21.71
C ASP A 107 -0.90 -14.00 22.26
N HIS A 108 -0.80 -12.96 21.43
CA HIS A 108 -0.36 -11.64 21.88
C HIS A 108 -1.39 -10.99 22.80
N ALA A 109 -2.68 -11.01 22.41
CA ALA A 109 -3.76 -10.47 23.24
C ALA A 109 -3.88 -11.23 24.57
N SER A 110 -3.67 -12.54 24.56
CA SER A 110 -3.65 -13.38 25.76
C SER A 110 -2.57 -12.93 26.75
N ARG A 111 -1.37 -12.58 26.25
CA ARG A 111 -0.28 -12.04 27.08
C ARG A 111 -0.61 -10.65 27.61
N CYS A 112 -1.05 -9.72 26.76
CA CYS A 112 -1.38 -8.35 27.17
C CYS A 112 -2.51 -8.30 28.20
N LEU A 113 -3.54 -9.12 28.00
CA LEU A 113 -4.67 -9.24 28.92
C LEU A 113 -4.36 -10.16 30.11
N GLN A 114 -3.25 -10.91 30.06
CA GLN A 114 -2.89 -12.00 30.95
C GLN A 114 -4.07 -12.97 31.20
N LEU A 115 -4.70 -13.39 30.11
CA LEU A 115 -5.85 -14.30 30.10
C LEU A 115 -5.65 -15.38 29.05
N LEU A 116 -6.23 -16.55 29.28
CA LEU A 116 -6.40 -17.55 28.25
C LEU A 116 -7.59 -17.14 27.36
N LEU A 117 -7.30 -16.74 26.12
CA LEU A 117 -8.32 -16.45 25.14
C LEU A 117 -8.72 -17.74 24.39
N PRO A 118 -9.98 -17.84 23.92
CA PRO A 118 -10.42 -18.97 23.10
C PRO A 118 -9.66 -19.07 21.78
N ASP A 119 -9.65 -20.29 21.24
CA ASP A 119 -9.06 -20.60 19.93
C ASP A 119 -9.78 -19.88 18.77
N VAL A 120 -9.11 -19.82 17.61
CA VAL A 120 -9.48 -19.08 16.40
C VAL A 120 -10.94 -19.33 15.93
N TYR A 121 -11.50 -20.51 16.18
CA TYR A 121 -12.86 -20.86 15.78
C TYR A 121 -13.95 -20.10 16.52
N HIS A 122 -13.64 -19.48 17.67
CA HIS A 122 -14.58 -18.63 18.40
C HIS A 122 -14.59 -17.18 17.91
N TRP A 123 -13.65 -16.81 17.04
CA TRP A 123 -13.47 -15.46 16.57
C TRP A 123 -14.16 -15.20 15.24
N GLN A 124 -14.67 -13.99 15.08
CA GLN A 124 -15.17 -13.45 13.83
C GLN A 124 -14.11 -12.55 13.20
N CYS A 125 -13.81 -12.76 11.93
CA CYS A 125 -12.96 -11.84 11.18
C CYS A 125 -13.79 -10.66 10.63
N ARG A 126 -13.23 -9.44 10.71
CA ARG A 126 -13.88 -8.20 10.28
C ARG A 126 -13.10 -7.44 9.22
N ARG A 127 -11.78 -7.60 9.21
CA ARG A 127 -10.91 -6.96 8.23
C ARG A 127 -9.71 -7.84 7.97
N ILE A 128 -9.36 -7.99 6.70
CA ILE A 128 -8.06 -8.52 6.26
C ILE A 128 -7.50 -7.56 5.22
N ASP A 129 -6.24 -7.19 5.39
CA ASP A 129 -5.46 -6.51 4.36
C ASP A 129 -4.43 -7.49 3.79
N VAL A 130 -4.67 -7.98 2.57
CA VAL A 130 -3.69 -8.79 1.82
C VAL A 130 -2.78 -7.84 1.06
N THR A 131 -1.47 -8.05 1.17
CA THR A 131 -0.49 -7.10 0.66
C THR A 131 0.59 -7.77 -0.16
N ALA A 132 1.04 -7.09 -1.22
CA ALA A 132 2.21 -7.46 -2.00
C ALA A 132 3.12 -6.24 -2.20
N ASN A 133 4.43 -6.49 -2.21
CA ASN A 133 5.46 -5.50 -2.50
C ASN A 133 5.97 -5.70 -3.93
N TYR A 134 6.26 -4.60 -4.62
CA TYR A 134 6.86 -4.63 -5.96
C TYR A 134 8.06 -3.67 -5.95
N ALA A 135 9.20 -4.17 -6.42
CA ALA A 135 10.39 -3.36 -6.58
C ALA A 135 10.40 -2.67 -7.95
N LEU A 136 10.88 -1.42 -7.96
CA LEU A 136 11.10 -0.58 -9.14
C LEU A 136 12.56 -0.10 -9.12
N PRO A 137 13.11 0.38 -10.25
CA PRO A 137 14.54 0.74 -10.29
C PRO A 137 14.95 1.81 -9.27
N ASP A 138 14.08 2.79 -9.01
CA ASP A 138 14.36 3.92 -8.13
C ASP A 138 13.06 4.54 -7.56
N ALA A 139 13.21 5.45 -6.59
CA ALA A 139 12.10 6.17 -5.98
C ALA A 139 11.32 7.04 -6.98
N ALA A 140 11.99 7.55 -8.02
CA ALA A 140 11.33 8.33 -9.06
C ALA A 140 10.34 7.45 -9.86
N SER A 141 10.73 6.20 -10.14
CA SER A 141 9.92 5.18 -10.78
C SER A 141 8.72 4.82 -9.91
N VAL A 142 8.88 4.70 -8.58
CA VAL A 142 7.76 4.50 -7.65
C VAL A 142 6.74 5.63 -7.74
N LYS A 143 7.19 6.88 -7.70
CA LYS A 143 6.30 8.05 -7.82
C LYS A 143 5.60 8.10 -9.17
N HIS A 144 6.30 7.77 -10.24
CA HIS A 144 5.70 7.69 -11.57
C HIS A 144 4.62 6.61 -11.65
N ALA A 145 4.86 5.43 -11.05
CA ALA A 145 3.88 4.34 -11.00
C ALA A 145 2.61 4.75 -10.26
N LEU A 146 2.77 5.43 -9.11
CA LEU A 146 1.64 5.95 -8.34
C LEU A 146 0.86 7.02 -9.11
N ALA A 147 1.55 7.91 -9.82
CA ALA A 147 0.90 8.90 -10.68
C ALA A 147 0.09 8.25 -11.81
N GLN A 148 0.60 7.18 -12.41
CA GLN A 148 -0.12 6.44 -13.44
C GLN A 148 -1.31 5.67 -12.88
N LEU A 149 -1.18 5.06 -11.69
CA LEU A 149 -2.31 4.43 -10.97
C LEU A 149 -3.43 5.42 -10.62
N LEU A 150 -3.10 6.71 -10.43
CA LEU A 150 -4.10 7.77 -10.24
C LEU A 150 -4.85 8.12 -11.52
N VAL A 151 -4.24 7.94 -12.68
CA VAL A 151 -4.80 8.33 -13.98
C VAL A 151 -5.39 7.12 -14.72
N SER A 152 -4.99 5.89 -14.37
CA SER A 152 -5.48 4.65 -14.96
C SER A 152 -6.98 4.54 -14.75
N ALA A 153 -7.73 4.82 -15.82
CA ALA A 153 -9.18 4.75 -15.86
C ALA A 153 -9.66 3.28 -16.02
N GLY A 154 -9.36 2.45 -15.02
CA GLY A 154 -9.88 1.08 -14.94
C GLY A 154 -11.33 1.08 -14.46
N ALA A 155 -12.23 0.62 -15.33
CA ALA A 155 -13.67 0.37 -15.15
C ALA A 155 -14.27 0.63 -13.73
N ARG A 156 -15.21 1.58 -13.64
CA ARG A 156 -16.09 1.88 -12.48
C ARG A 156 -15.42 2.34 -11.17
N ARG A 157 -14.10 2.24 -10.98
CA ARG A 157 -13.42 2.58 -9.71
C ARG A 157 -12.59 3.84 -9.88
N ARG A 158 -12.95 4.92 -9.16
CA ARG A 158 -12.21 6.18 -9.24
C ARG A 158 -11.05 6.20 -8.23
N PRO A 159 -9.79 6.21 -8.68
CA PRO A 159 -8.66 6.42 -7.78
C PRO A 159 -8.73 7.83 -7.16
N SER A 160 -8.21 7.97 -5.95
CA SER A 160 -8.10 9.26 -5.26
C SER A 160 -6.80 9.34 -4.47
N SER A 161 -6.29 10.55 -4.26
CA SER A 161 -5.24 10.82 -3.28
C SER A 161 -5.80 11.75 -2.21
N HIS A 162 -5.63 11.39 -0.93
CA HIS A 162 -6.12 12.20 0.19
C HIS A 162 -5.23 13.41 0.51
N ASN A 163 -4.02 13.49 -0.03
CA ASN A 163 -3.10 14.61 0.17
C ASN A 163 -2.45 15.01 -1.17
N ARG A 164 -2.19 16.29 -1.36
CA ARG A 164 -1.67 16.92 -2.60
C ARG A 164 -0.26 16.45 -3.04
N GLY A 165 0.23 15.31 -2.54
CA GLY A 165 1.64 14.87 -2.64
C GLY A 165 1.93 13.60 -3.45
N GLY A 166 0.95 12.98 -4.12
CA GLY A 166 1.22 11.91 -5.12
C GLY A 166 1.78 10.56 -4.60
N ASP A 167 2.15 10.44 -3.32
CA ASP A 167 2.82 9.25 -2.77
C ASP A 167 1.86 8.11 -2.37
N THR A 168 0.55 8.26 -2.56
CA THR A 168 -0.44 7.23 -2.23
C THR A 168 -1.68 7.34 -3.12
N VAL A 169 -2.20 6.19 -3.53
CA VAL A 169 -3.43 6.01 -4.31
C VAL A 169 -4.41 5.17 -3.51
N TYR A 170 -5.67 5.59 -3.46
CA TYR A 170 -6.76 4.88 -2.81
C TYR A 170 -7.86 4.53 -3.81
N TRP A 171 -8.38 3.31 -3.71
CA TRP A 171 -9.59 2.87 -4.41
C TRP A 171 -10.67 2.51 -3.41
N ASN A 172 -11.85 3.11 -3.56
CA ASN A 172 -13.01 2.88 -2.70
C ASN A 172 -12.72 3.01 -1.19
N PRO A 173 -12.03 4.06 -0.70
CA PRO A 173 -11.54 4.12 0.69
C PRO A 173 -12.62 3.96 1.77
N GLY A 174 -13.87 4.35 1.48
CA GLY A 174 -15.02 4.17 2.38
C GLY A 174 -15.78 2.84 2.24
N SER A 175 -15.31 1.93 1.40
CA SER A 175 -15.99 0.65 1.15
C SER A 175 -15.67 -0.36 2.24
N ASP A 176 -16.72 -0.81 2.93
CA ASP A 176 -16.67 -1.92 3.90
C ASP A 176 -16.70 -3.31 3.23
N LEU A 177 -16.79 -3.36 1.89
CA LEU A 177 -16.74 -4.61 1.12
C LEU A 177 -15.34 -4.87 0.55
N SER A 178 -14.75 -3.84 -0.06
CA SER A 178 -13.51 -3.95 -0.81
C SER A 178 -12.91 -2.58 -1.02
N LYS A 179 -11.67 -2.40 -0.59
CA LYS A 179 -10.88 -1.19 -0.86
C LYS A 179 -9.45 -1.58 -1.19
N GLY A 180 -8.75 -0.71 -1.90
CA GLY A 180 -7.35 -0.91 -2.25
C GLY A 180 -6.54 0.34 -1.96
N LYS A 181 -5.25 0.14 -1.73
CA LYS A 181 -4.28 1.21 -1.50
C LYS A 181 -2.96 0.87 -2.16
N ALA A 182 -2.36 1.85 -2.83
CA ALA A 182 -1.00 1.77 -3.34
C ALA A 182 -0.18 2.90 -2.74
N TYR A 183 1.04 2.66 -2.26
CA TYR A 183 1.89 3.73 -1.75
C TYR A 183 3.38 3.40 -1.82
N HIS A 184 4.18 4.45 -1.70
CA HIS A 184 5.62 4.36 -1.57
C HIS A 184 6.02 3.91 -0.16
N LYS A 185 6.59 2.70 -0.03
CA LYS A 185 6.85 2.07 1.28
C LYS A 185 8.06 2.68 2.01
N GLY A 186 9.09 3.10 1.28
CA GLY A 186 10.33 3.65 1.82
C GLY A 186 10.14 4.80 2.81
N PRO A 187 9.45 5.90 2.45
CA PRO A 187 9.25 7.04 3.35
C PRO A 187 8.60 6.69 4.69
N GLN A 188 7.64 5.76 4.68
CA GLN A 188 6.98 5.29 5.89
C GLN A 188 7.95 4.53 6.81
N VAL A 189 8.73 3.60 6.26
CA VAL A 189 9.69 2.82 7.04
C VAL A 189 10.82 3.69 7.56
N GLN A 190 11.32 4.64 6.76
CA GLN A 190 12.29 5.65 7.21
C GLN A 190 11.74 6.47 8.39
N HIS A 191 10.47 6.86 8.34
CA HIS A 191 9.83 7.60 9.43
C HIS A 191 9.79 6.80 10.75
N LEU A 192 9.43 5.52 10.67
CA LEU A 192 9.37 4.63 11.84
C LEU A 192 10.78 4.33 12.38
N TRP A 193 11.76 4.10 11.50
CA TRP A 193 13.16 3.89 11.87
C TRP A 193 13.74 5.11 12.59
N LYS A 194 13.54 6.33 12.06
CA LYS A 194 13.96 7.59 12.70
C LYS A 194 13.34 7.82 14.09
N LYS A 195 12.21 7.17 14.38
CA LYS A 195 11.53 7.21 15.68
C LYS A 195 11.93 6.06 16.61
N ASN A 196 12.95 5.27 16.26
CA ASN A 196 13.37 4.07 16.98
C ASN A 196 12.23 3.06 17.20
N LYS A 197 11.27 3.01 16.27
CA LYS A 197 10.13 2.08 16.32
C LYS A 197 10.34 0.79 15.53
N LEU A 198 11.47 0.66 14.84
CA LEU A 198 11.83 -0.52 14.04
C LEU A 198 13.27 -0.93 14.35
N GLN A 199 13.47 -2.22 14.59
CA GLN A 199 14.80 -2.82 14.66
C GLN A 199 15.15 -3.41 13.30
N THR A 200 15.77 -2.61 12.43
CA THR A 200 16.25 -3.06 11.11
C THR A 200 17.50 -2.28 10.69
N LEU A 201 18.32 -2.89 9.82
CA LEU A 201 19.57 -2.31 9.35
C LEU A 201 19.30 -1.10 8.42
N PRO A 202 20.09 -0.01 8.51
CA PRO A 202 19.89 1.20 7.69
C PRO A 202 19.94 0.92 6.18
N GLU A 203 20.82 0.02 5.73
CA GLU A 203 20.95 -0.40 4.34
C GLU A 203 19.66 -1.02 3.77
N ASN A 204 18.94 -1.80 4.58
CA ASN A 204 17.67 -2.40 4.19
C ASN A 204 16.55 -1.35 4.10
N VAL A 205 16.60 -0.30 4.93
CA VAL A 205 15.64 0.81 4.87
C VAL A 205 15.77 1.58 3.55
N GLY A 206 16.99 1.75 3.04
CA GLY A 206 17.24 2.41 1.74
C GLY A 206 16.63 1.66 0.56
N LEU A 207 16.70 0.32 0.56
CA LEU A 207 16.11 -0.51 -0.49
C LEU A 207 14.58 -0.34 -0.61
N LEU A 208 13.89 -0.02 0.48
CA LEU A 208 12.44 0.19 0.45
C LEU A 208 12.02 1.47 -0.28
N ASP A 209 12.95 2.38 -0.56
CA ASP A 209 12.66 3.56 -1.39
C ASP A 209 12.37 3.20 -2.85
N GLN A 210 12.69 1.96 -3.24
CA GLN A 210 12.37 1.38 -4.54
C GLN A 210 11.06 0.59 -4.54
N VAL A 211 10.36 0.51 -3.41
CA VAL A 211 9.21 -0.37 -3.24
C VAL A 211 7.90 0.39 -3.31
N ILE A 212 7.06 -0.02 -4.25
CA ILE A 212 5.61 0.26 -4.22
C ILE A 212 4.90 -0.91 -3.54
N ARG A 213 4.02 -0.60 -2.60
CA ARG A 213 3.19 -1.58 -1.90
C ARG A 213 1.74 -1.48 -2.35
N LEU A 214 1.12 -2.61 -2.63
CA LEU A 214 -0.30 -2.74 -2.96
C LEU A 214 -1.02 -3.52 -1.85
N GLU A 215 -1.93 -2.85 -1.14
CA GLU A 215 -2.74 -3.42 -0.06
C GLU A 215 -4.20 -3.54 -0.52
N HIS A 216 -4.76 -4.75 -0.45
CA HIS A 216 -6.16 -5.01 -0.72
C HIS A 216 -6.89 -5.39 0.57
N THR A 217 -7.91 -4.61 0.93
CA THR A 217 -8.72 -4.87 2.12
C THR A 217 -10.05 -5.51 1.76
N ARG A 218 -10.39 -6.60 2.46
CA ARG A 218 -11.78 -7.04 2.67
C ARG A 218 -12.27 -6.56 4.02
N GLY A 219 -13.37 -5.80 4.02
CA GLY A 219 -14.00 -5.27 5.24
C GLY A 219 -15.14 -6.16 5.75
N ALA A 220 -15.86 -5.66 6.74
CA ALA A 220 -16.81 -6.43 7.52
C ALA A 220 -18.00 -6.94 6.70
N LYS A 221 -18.47 -6.12 5.74
CA LYS A 221 -19.55 -6.51 4.81
C LYS A 221 -19.17 -7.70 3.94
N TRP A 222 -17.89 -7.88 3.61
CA TRP A 222 -17.44 -9.04 2.85
C TRP A 222 -17.51 -10.33 3.68
N PHE A 223 -17.04 -10.30 4.93
CA PHE A 223 -17.12 -11.45 5.84
C PHE A 223 -18.56 -11.85 6.15
N ARG A 224 -19.46 -10.87 6.32
CA ARG A 224 -20.90 -11.17 6.47
C ARG A 224 -21.44 -11.97 5.28
N ARG A 225 -21.09 -11.56 4.06
CA ARG A 225 -21.51 -12.28 2.83
C ARG A 225 -20.88 -13.66 2.70
N LEU A 226 -19.65 -13.81 3.18
CA LEU A 226 -18.97 -15.11 3.22
C LEU A 226 -19.73 -16.08 4.14
N GLU A 227 -20.11 -15.61 5.33
CA GLU A 227 -20.91 -16.35 6.32
C GLU A 227 -22.32 -16.66 5.83
N GLU A 228 -23.02 -15.68 5.22
CA GLU A 228 -24.32 -15.87 4.56
C GLU A 228 -24.27 -16.93 3.46
N ALA A 229 -23.11 -17.12 2.81
CA ALA A 229 -22.86 -18.17 1.83
C ALA A 229 -22.44 -19.52 2.46
N GLY A 230 -22.52 -19.65 3.79
CA GLY A 230 -22.17 -20.86 4.53
C GLY A 230 -20.66 -21.14 4.61
N LYS A 231 -19.82 -20.17 4.27
CA LYS A 231 -18.35 -20.30 4.31
C LYS A 231 -17.79 -19.65 5.57
N ARG A 232 -16.76 -20.26 6.14
CA ARG A 232 -16.05 -19.70 7.29
C ARG A 232 -14.76 -19.02 6.84
N TRP A 233 -14.40 -17.94 7.52
CA TRP A 233 -13.19 -17.20 7.16
C TRP A 233 -11.92 -17.98 7.46
N GLN A 234 -11.95 -18.87 8.46
CA GLN A 234 -10.85 -19.77 8.82
C GLN A 234 -10.51 -20.79 7.73
N ASP A 235 -11.46 -21.05 6.82
CA ASP A 235 -11.29 -21.98 5.71
C ASP A 235 -10.65 -21.31 4.47
N LEU A 236 -10.34 -20.00 4.52
CA LEU A 236 -9.62 -19.30 3.46
C LEU A 236 -8.16 -19.75 3.43
N ASN A 237 -7.73 -20.33 2.30
CA ASN A 237 -6.34 -20.70 2.09
C ASN A 237 -5.55 -19.57 1.40
N GLU A 238 -4.23 -19.75 1.31
CA GLU A 238 -3.31 -18.77 0.70
C GLU A 238 -3.70 -18.44 -0.75
N GLU A 239 -4.07 -19.45 -1.54
CA GLU A 239 -4.48 -19.25 -2.94
C GLU A 239 -5.70 -18.34 -3.06
N ALA A 240 -6.72 -18.54 -2.21
CA ALA A 240 -7.90 -17.70 -2.18
C ALA A 240 -7.53 -16.25 -1.81
N LEU A 241 -6.65 -16.04 -0.83
CA LEU A 241 -6.20 -14.71 -0.42
C LEU A 241 -5.39 -14.01 -1.52
N ILE A 242 -4.49 -14.73 -2.21
CA ILE A 242 -3.76 -14.24 -3.38
C ILE A 242 -4.74 -13.86 -4.50
N ALA A 243 -5.75 -14.71 -4.75
CA ALA A 243 -6.78 -14.43 -5.75
C ALA A 243 -7.56 -13.15 -5.42
N LEU A 244 -7.91 -12.90 -4.16
CA LEU A 244 -8.58 -11.65 -3.77
C LEU A 244 -7.74 -10.40 -4.14
N HIS A 245 -6.44 -10.45 -3.87
CA HIS A 245 -5.51 -9.37 -4.21
C HIS A 245 -5.39 -9.20 -5.73
N ASN A 246 -5.13 -10.29 -6.44
CA ASN A 246 -4.95 -10.28 -7.88
C ASN A 246 -6.23 -9.85 -8.62
N ASP A 247 -7.40 -10.37 -8.26
CA ASP A 247 -8.69 -9.96 -8.84
C ASP A 247 -8.97 -8.46 -8.66
N PHE A 248 -8.44 -7.87 -7.59
CA PHE A 248 -8.57 -6.44 -7.35
C PHE A 248 -7.59 -5.63 -8.21
N PHE A 249 -6.32 -6.00 -8.18
CA PHE A 249 -5.23 -5.20 -8.72
C PHE A 249 -4.85 -5.54 -10.17
N VAL A 250 -4.89 -6.81 -10.59
CA VAL A 250 -4.56 -7.18 -11.97
C VAL A 250 -5.37 -6.39 -12.98
N PRO A 251 -6.70 -6.20 -12.86
CA PRO A 251 -7.42 -5.35 -13.83
C PRO A 251 -7.03 -3.88 -13.81
N LEU A 252 -6.50 -3.37 -12.69
CA LEU A 252 -6.04 -1.98 -12.57
C LEU A 252 -4.64 -1.78 -13.17
N ILE A 253 -3.87 -2.86 -13.30
CA ILE A 253 -2.45 -2.81 -13.65
C ILE A 253 -2.17 -3.44 -15.01
N ALA A 254 -2.98 -4.43 -15.42
CA ALA A 254 -2.87 -5.13 -16.71
C ALA A 254 -3.18 -4.22 -17.90
N ASP A 255 -3.94 -3.13 -17.70
CA ASP A 255 -4.13 -2.07 -18.70
C ASP A 255 -2.99 -1.03 -18.70
N GLY A 256 -1.91 -1.26 -17.93
CA GLY A 256 -0.62 -0.59 -18.07
C GLY A 256 -0.38 0.57 -17.10
N ILE A 257 0.33 0.31 -16.00
CA ILE A 257 1.09 1.35 -15.29
C ILE A 257 2.44 1.46 -16.01
N GLU A 258 2.55 2.22 -17.08
CA GLU A 258 3.75 2.32 -17.91
C GLU A 258 4.95 3.08 -17.26
N VAL A 259 5.66 2.52 -16.27
CA VAL A 259 6.95 3.04 -15.79
C VAL A 259 8.16 2.37 -16.42
N LYS A 260 8.69 2.89 -17.53
CA LYS A 260 10.12 2.70 -17.82
C LYS A 260 10.77 3.91 -18.47
N ASN A 261 12.05 4.08 -18.12
CA ASN A 261 13.13 4.84 -18.77
C ASN A 261 13.25 4.68 -20.31
N MET A 262 12.31 4.01 -20.98
CA MET A 262 12.24 3.86 -22.44
C MET A 262 11.79 5.13 -23.16
N GLU A 263 11.04 6.03 -22.50
CA GLU A 263 10.68 7.33 -23.05
C GLU A 263 11.92 8.18 -23.37
N ARG A 264 12.93 8.15 -22.49
CA ARG A 264 14.16 8.91 -22.67
C ARG A 264 14.87 8.49 -23.95
N ASP A 265 15.18 7.21 -24.11
CA ASP A 265 15.97 6.77 -25.26
C ASP A 265 15.17 6.83 -26.57
N HIS A 266 13.85 6.60 -26.53
CA HIS A 266 13.01 6.72 -27.72
C HIS A 266 12.82 8.18 -28.14
N ILE A 267 12.52 9.09 -27.21
CA ILE A 267 12.36 10.51 -27.51
C ILE A 267 13.70 11.14 -27.87
N LEU A 268 14.81 10.75 -27.21
CA LEU A 268 16.14 11.18 -27.62
C LEU A 268 16.46 10.72 -29.04
N LYS A 269 16.21 9.44 -29.37
CA LYS A 269 16.38 8.95 -30.75
C LYS A 269 15.47 9.67 -31.73
N ALA A 270 14.20 9.93 -31.39
CA ALA A 270 13.28 10.67 -32.26
C ALA A 270 13.73 12.11 -32.49
N ILE A 271 14.22 12.81 -31.45
CA ILE A 271 14.79 14.15 -31.56
C ILE A 271 16.07 14.13 -32.40
N MET A 272 16.96 13.17 -32.16
CA MET A 272 18.21 13.03 -32.93
C MET A 272 17.92 12.75 -34.40
N THR A 273 17.05 11.79 -34.71
CA THR A 273 16.70 11.42 -36.09
C THR A 273 15.96 12.52 -36.82
N ALA A 274 14.97 13.17 -36.19
CA ALA A 274 14.15 14.19 -36.86
C ALA A 274 14.85 15.56 -37.02
N ASN A 275 15.92 15.80 -36.26
CA ASN A 275 16.65 17.07 -36.28
C ASN A 275 18.11 16.95 -36.71
N GLU A 276 18.59 15.74 -37.01
CA GLU A 276 19.98 15.44 -37.34
C GLU A 276 20.97 16.08 -36.33
N CYS A 277 20.62 16.00 -35.04
CA CYS A 277 21.33 16.71 -33.98
C CYS A 277 22.13 15.77 -33.07
N SER A 278 23.09 16.35 -32.34
CA SER A 278 23.90 15.60 -31.38
C SER A 278 23.08 15.12 -30.19
N GLU A 279 23.53 14.04 -29.56
CA GLU A 279 22.89 13.48 -28.36
C GLU A 279 22.77 14.50 -27.22
N ASN A 280 23.77 15.38 -27.05
CA ASN A 280 23.74 16.43 -26.03
C ASN A 280 22.64 17.47 -26.29
N GLN A 281 22.40 17.83 -27.55
CA GLN A 281 21.31 18.73 -27.93
C GLN A 281 19.95 18.07 -27.71
N ALA A 282 19.82 16.79 -28.08
CA ALA A 282 18.61 16.02 -27.81
C ALA A 282 18.32 15.91 -26.30
N ARG A 283 19.36 15.70 -25.47
CA ARG A 283 19.25 15.66 -24.00
C ARG A 283 18.79 16.99 -23.41
N ALA A 284 19.30 18.11 -23.90
CA ALA A 284 18.87 19.44 -23.46
C ALA A 284 17.39 19.73 -23.82
N ALA A 285 16.98 19.38 -25.04
CA ALA A 285 15.59 19.52 -25.48
C ALA A 285 14.64 18.60 -24.69
N PHE A 286 15.03 17.34 -24.47
CA PHE A 286 14.27 16.40 -23.65
C PHE A 286 14.16 16.86 -22.19
N SER A 287 15.22 17.42 -21.61
CA SER A 287 15.16 18.00 -20.26
C SER A 287 14.17 19.15 -20.19
N THR A 288 14.08 19.96 -21.24
CA THR A 288 13.10 21.06 -21.32
C THR A 288 11.68 20.53 -21.41
N TYR A 289 11.45 19.48 -22.21
CA TYR A 289 10.16 18.78 -22.24
C TYR A 289 9.77 18.22 -20.87
N ARG A 290 10.70 17.56 -20.17
CA ARG A 290 10.46 17.04 -18.81
C ARG A 290 10.10 18.15 -17.82
N ASN A 291 10.80 19.28 -17.87
CA ASN A 291 10.53 20.42 -17.00
C ASN A 291 9.17 21.04 -17.30
N ILE A 292 8.78 21.17 -18.58
CA ILE A 292 7.42 21.64 -18.96
C ILE A 292 6.34 20.73 -18.35
N ARG A 293 6.58 19.41 -18.34
CA ARG A 293 5.65 18.42 -17.78
C ARG A 293 5.61 18.42 -16.26
N ALA A 294 6.72 18.76 -15.60
CA ALA A 294 6.84 18.78 -14.14
C ALA A 294 6.37 20.10 -13.52
N ASP A 295 6.84 21.22 -14.07
CA ASP A 295 6.73 22.55 -13.47
C ASP A 295 5.73 23.45 -14.23
N GLY A 296 5.29 23.03 -15.41
CA GLY A 296 4.40 23.78 -16.28
C GLY A 296 5.14 24.63 -17.32
N TYR A 297 4.42 24.97 -18.39
CA TYR A 297 4.97 25.63 -19.57
C TYR A 297 5.56 27.02 -19.29
N GLU A 298 4.82 27.90 -18.61
CA GLU A 298 5.28 29.27 -18.33
C GLU A 298 6.44 29.27 -17.32
N VAL A 299 6.38 28.43 -16.28
CA VAL A 299 7.48 28.31 -15.29
C VAL A 299 8.77 27.84 -15.96
N THR A 300 8.68 26.84 -16.85
CA THR A 300 9.86 26.34 -17.57
C THR A 300 10.40 27.35 -18.56
N LYS A 301 9.52 28.09 -19.24
CA LYS A 301 9.89 29.16 -20.17
C LYS A 301 10.66 30.29 -19.47
N ASP A 302 10.25 30.65 -18.25
CA ASP A 302 10.90 31.70 -17.46
C ASP A 302 12.24 31.24 -16.85
N SER A 303 12.45 29.93 -16.72
CA SER A 303 13.70 29.36 -16.17
C SER A 303 14.90 29.36 -17.12
N MET A 304 14.72 29.73 -18.39
CA MET A 304 15.78 29.69 -19.41
C MET A 304 15.65 30.83 -20.43
N SER A 305 16.69 31.02 -21.25
CA SER A 305 16.64 32.08 -22.26
C SER A 305 15.53 31.83 -23.29
N ARG A 306 14.85 32.90 -23.74
CA ARG A 306 13.81 32.83 -24.78
C ARG A 306 14.30 32.10 -26.04
N ARG A 307 15.54 32.37 -26.44
CA ARG A 307 16.18 31.73 -27.62
C ARG A 307 16.33 30.22 -27.42
N THR A 308 16.80 29.79 -26.26
CA THR A 308 16.96 28.37 -25.90
C THR A 308 15.60 27.67 -25.86
N PHE A 309 14.61 28.28 -25.21
CA PHE A 309 13.27 27.70 -25.11
C PHE A 309 12.60 27.53 -26.48
N THR A 310 12.63 28.57 -27.32
CA THR A 310 12.10 28.49 -28.70
C THR A 310 12.86 27.47 -29.55
N HIS A 311 14.18 27.37 -29.39
CA HIS A 311 14.97 26.37 -30.08
C HIS A 311 14.59 24.94 -29.68
N HIS A 312 14.47 24.66 -28.38
CA HIS A 312 14.06 23.34 -27.89
C HIS A 312 12.64 22.97 -28.35
N GLN A 313 11.71 23.92 -28.38
CA GLN A 313 10.37 23.68 -28.94
C GLN A 313 10.42 23.27 -30.41
N THR A 314 11.26 23.91 -31.22
CA THR A 314 11.43 23.53 -32.62
C THR A 314 11.94 22.09 -32.74
N LEU A 315 12.92 21.70 -31.91
CA LEU A 315 13.45 20.33 -31.90
C LEU A 315 12.38 19.30 -31.51
N LEU A 316 11.59 19.60 -30.47
CA LEU A 316 10.52 18.74 -29.97
C LEU A 316 9.38 18.59 -31.01
N ARG A 317 8.96 19.68 -31.66
CA ARG A 317 7.94 19.65 -32.71
C ARG A 317 8.34 18.79 -33.90
N ARG A 318 9.58 18.93 -34.37
CA ARG A 318 10.12 18.11 -35.47
C ARG A 318 10.18 16.63 -35.10
N ALA A 319 10.39 16.32 -33.82
CA ALA A 319 10.33 14.97 -33.27
C ALA A 319 8.89 14.42 -33.10
N GLY A 320 7.85 15.16 -33.51
CA GLY A 320 6.44 14.74 -33.43
C GLY A 320 5.71 15.17 -32.15
N ILE A 321 6.32 16.01 -31.30
CA ILE A 321 5.68 16.52 -30.08
C ILE A 321 4.86 17.77 -30.41
N SER A 322 3.54 17.63 -30.39
CA SER A 322 2.59 18.71 -30.73
C SER A 322 2.61 19.87 -29.72
N ASP A 323 2.14 21.05 -30.14
CA ASP A 323 1.94 22.20 -29.25
C ASP A 323 0.95 21.92 -28.12
N GLN A 324 0.00 21.00 -28.35
CA GLN A 324 -0.92 20.53 -27.32
C GLN A 324 -0.17 19.73 -26.25
N HIS A 325 0.78 18.85 -26.63
CA HIS A 325 1.64 18.12 -25.69
C HIS A 325 2.55 19.05 -24.86
N LEU A 326 2.90 20.21 -25.39
CA LEU A 326 3.71 21.22 -24.69
C LEU A 326 2.88 22.12 -23.77
N ARG A 327 1.59 22.34 -24.07
CA ARG A 327 0.70 23.24 -23.30
C ARG A 327 -0.12 22.51 -22.25
N ASP A 328 -0.52 21.27 -22.52
CA ASP A 328 -1.25 20.46 -21.57
C ASP A 328 -0.29 19.92 -20.51
N ALA A 329 -0.54 20.31 -19.25
CA ALA A 329 -0.10 19.57 -18.06
C ALA A 329 -0.84 18.22 -17.92
N ILE A 330 -1.45 17.73 -19.01
CA ILE A 330 -2.29 16.54 -19.05
C ILE A 330 -1.59 15.50 -19.92
N VAL A 331 -1.39 14.31 -19.35
CA VAL A 331 -0.88 13.09 -19.98
C VAL A 331 -1.73 12.77 -21.21
N ILE A 332 -1.16 12.90 -22.41
CA ILE A 332 -1.71 12.27 -23.62
C ILE A 332 -1.08 10.87 -23.73
N PRO A 333 -1.88 9.81 -24.04
CA PRO A 333 -1.42 8.43 -23.98
C PRO A 333 -0.63 8.09 -25.24
N PHE A 334 0.63 7.69 -25.07
CA PHE A 334 1.45 7.04 -26.08
C PHE A 334 1.23 5.51 -26.04
N PRO A 335 1.63 4.75 -27.09
CA PRO A 335 1.13 3.41 -27.35
C PRO A 335 1.51 2.43 -26.24
N ARG A 336 0.50 1.68 -25.78
CA ARG A 336 0.52 0.71 -24.68
C ARG A 336 1.73 -0.24 -24.74
N VAL A 337 2.77 0.03 -23.96
CA VAL A 337 3.74 -1.01 -23.58
C VAL A 337 3.18 -1.74 -22.36
N ARG A 338 2.96 -3.04 -22.52
CA ARG A 338 2.47 -3.89 -21.44
C ARG A 338 3.48 -3.94 -20.31
N PHE A 339 3.00 -3.56 -19.14
CA PHE A 339 3.68 -3.80 -17.88
C PHE A 339 3.57 -5.27 -17.52
N ASP A 340 4.67 -6.02 -17.64
CA ASP A 340 4.93 -7.03 -16.64
C ASP A 340 5.40 -6.25 -15.40
N LEU A 341 4.47 -5.98 -14.46
CA LEU A 341 4.92 -5.80 -13.08
C LEU A 341 5.91 -6.92 -12.81
N ALA A 342 7.16 -6.57 -12.51
CA ALA A 342 8.11 -7.52 -11.99
C ALA A 342 7.39 -8.28 -10.87
N ARG A 343 7.44 -9.61 -10.92
CA ARG A 343 6.77 -10.49 -9.96
C ARG A 343 6.93 -9.91 -8.55
N PRO A 344 5.86 -9.90 -7.73
CA PRO A 344 5.96 -9.31 -6.40
C PRO A 344 7.16 -9.91 -5.67
N VAL A 345 7.89 -9.06 -4.97
CA VAL A 345 9.15 -9.42 -4.31
C VAL A 345 8.84 -10.09 -2.97
N ALA A 346 9.58 -11.13 -2.63
CA ALA A 346 9.40 -11.92 -1.42
C ALA A 346 10.48 -11.71 -0.35
N ASN A 347 11.59 -11.07 -0.71
CA ASN A 347 12.74 -10.89 0.17
C ASN A 347 13.62 -9.70 -0.29
N TRP A 348 14.67 -9.43 0.49
CA TRP A 348 15.62 -8.35 0.20
C TRP A 348 16.43 -8.56 -1.08
N ASP A 349 16.79 -9.81 -1.41
CA ASP A 349 17.57 -10.12 -2.62
C ASP A 349 16.75 -9.89 -3.88
N ASP A 350 15.44 -10.11 -3.84
CA ASP A 350 14.53 -9.76 -4.93
C ASP A 350 14.56 -8.26 -5.23
N ILE A 351 14.57 -7.41 -4.19
CA ILE A 351 14.66 -5.95 -4.37
C ILE A 351 16.02 -5.58 -4.97
N ARG A 352 17.12 -6.14 -4.45
CA ARG A 352 18.48 -5.89 -4.95
C ARG A 352 18.69 -6.31 -6.40
N ARG A 353 17.92 -7.27 -6.91
CA ARG A 353 17.98 -7.70 -8.33
C ARG A 353 17.29 -6.73 -9.29
N VAL A 354 16.45 -5.83 -8.77
CA VAL A 354 15.72 -4.83 -9.55
C VAL A 354 16.40 -3.46 -9.51
N ALA A 355 17.11 -3.16 -8.40
CA ALA A 355 18.05 -2.04 -8.26
C ALA A 355 19.20 -2.14 -9.28
#